data_AF-A0A7S3N9I4-F1
#
_entry.id   AF-A0A7S3N9I4-F1
#
_cell.length_a   1.000
_cell.length_b   1.000
_cell.length_c   1.000
_cell.angle_alpha   90.00
_cell.angle_beta   90.00
_cell.angle_gamma   90.00
#
_symmetry.space_group_name_H-M   'P 1'
#
loop_
_entity.id
_entity.type
_entity.pdbx_description
1 polymer ?
#
loop_
_entity_poly.entity_id
_entity_poly.type
_entity_poly.pdbx_seq_one_letter_code
_entity_poly.pdbx_strand_id
1 'polypeptide(L)'
;METKLSLDIVSETGAPYIILDTRNGNLKQKLLDAVEAKFNTNKLPMIAVAGSLIGGYFELKEKKNSGELINLLISSGVPNNEKEDFPSSPVEEEDYMDMGNLFGDD
;
A
#
# COMPACT_ATOMS: atom_id res chain seq x y z
N MET A 1 -12.65 14.68 -15.53
CA MET A 1 -13.24 14.72 -14.17
C MET A 1 -12.75 13.55 -13.31
N GLU A 2 -12.60 12.35 -13.87
CA GLU A 2 -12.23 11.12 -13.13
C GLU A 2 -10.86 11.15 -12.42
N THR A 3 -9.87 11.87 -12.97
CA THR A 3 -8.56 12.03 -12.32
C THR A 3 -8.65 12.71 -10.96
N LYS A 4 -9.47 13.75 -10.84
CA LYS A 4 -9.65 14.46 -9.57
C LYS A 4 -10.31 13.55 -8.52
N LEU A 5 -11.31 12.78 -8.93
CA LEU A 5 -12.02 11.86 -8.04
C LEU A 5 -11.12 10.71 -7.56
N SER A 6 -10.25 10.20 -8.45
CA SER A 6 -9.29 9.16 -8.09
C SER A 6 -8.26 9.67 -7.09
N LEU A 7 -7.75 10.89 -7.29
CA LEU A 7 -6.81 11.54 -6.37
C LEU A 7 -7.43 11.81 -5.00
N ASP A 8 -8.72 12.18 -4.94
CA ASP A 8 -9.44 12.41 -3.69
C ASP A 8 -9.45 11.13 -2.84
N ILE A 9 -9.83 10.01 -3.46
CA ILE A 9 -9.84 8.68 -2.81
C ILE A 9 -8.46 8.30 -2.30
N VAL A 10 -7.42 8.44 -3.12
CA VAL A 10 -6.05 8.09 -2.70
C VAL A 10 -5.58 9.01 -1.57
N SER A 11 -5.88 10.31 -1.62
CA SER A 11 -5.51 11.26 -0.57
C SER A 11 -6.18 10.94 0.76
N GLU A 12 -7.43 10.48 0.75
CA GLU A 12 -8.15 10.07 1.97
C GLU A 12 -7.48 8.88 2.68
N THR A 13 -6.77 8.01 1.95
CA THR A 13 -6.04 6.88 2.56
C THR A 13 -4.83 7.33 3.37
N GLY A 14 -4.33 8.55 3.16
CA GLY A 14 -3.07 9.03 3.75
C GLY A 14 -1.82 8.35 3.18
N ALA A 15 -1.96 7.44 2.23
CA ALA A 15 -0.83 6.75 1.63
C ALA A 15 0.01 7.70 0.76
N PRO A 16 1.35 7.59 0.76
CA PRO A 16 2.18 8.34 -0.16
C PRO A 16 1.92 7.85 -1.58
N TYR A 17 1.73 8.79 -2.52
CA TYR A 17 1.50 8.48 -3.92
C TYR A 17 2.28 9.41 -4.84
N ILE A 18 2.55 8.92 -6.05
CA ILE A 18 3.16 9.70 -7.12
C ILE A 18 2.21 9.75 -8.32
N ILE A 19 2.17 10.90 -9.01
CA ILE A 19 1.42 11.06 -10.24
C ILE A 19 2.38 10.91 -11.41
N LEU A 20 2.19 9.86 -12.20
CA LEU A 20 2.92 9.66 -13.44
C LEU A 20 2.17 10.34 -14.58
N ASP A 21 2.69 11.48 -15.06
CA ASP A 21 2.12 12.15 -16.21
C ASP A 21 2.58 11.48 -17.51
N THR A 22 1.63 10.87 -18.21
CA THR A 22 1.90 10.17 -19.47
C THR A 22 1.68 11.05 -20.69
N ARG A 23 1.51 12.37 -20.55
CA ARG A 23 1.29 13.27 -21.70
C ARG A 23 2.60 13.60 -22.41
N ASN A 24 3.71 13.60 -21.67
CA ASN A 24 5.04 13.94 -22.18
C ASN A 24 6.03 12.80 -21.95
N GLY A 25 6.18 11.90 -22.93
CA GLY A 25 7.29 10.94 -22.96
C GLY A 25 6.96 9.55 -23.51
N ASN A 26 8.02 8.76 -23.72
CA ASN A 26 7.96 7.39 -24.25
C ASN A 26 7.28 6.38 -23.30
N LEU A 27 6.99 6.78 -22.06
CA LEU A 27 6.28 5.94 -21.08
C LEU A 27 4.81 5.74 -21.41
N LYS A 28 4.18 6.66 -22.16
CA LYS A 28 2.75 6.57 -22.49
C LYS A 28 2.41 5.24 -23.15
N GLN A 29 3.13 4.89 -24.22
CA GLN A 29 2.82 3.69 -25.00
C GLN A 29 2.99 2.43 -24.17
N LYS A 30 4.09 2.32 -23.40
CA LYS A 30 4.34 1.18 -22.52
C LYS A 30 3.28 1.02 -21.45
N LEU A 31 2.80 2.12 -20.87
CA LEU A 31 1.73 2.09 -19.87
C LEU A 31 0.39 1.73 -20.51
N LEU A 32 0.07 2.28 -21.68
CA LEU A 32 -1.15 1.91 -22.41
C LEU A 32 -1.16 0.43 -22.78
N ASP A 33 -0.04 -0.11 -23.27
CA ASP A 33 0.11 -1.55 -23.54
C ASP A 33 -0.12 -2.40 -22.28
N ALA A 34 0.49 -2.02 -21.14
CA ALA A 34 0.31 -2.74 -19.89
C ALA A 34 -1.14 -2.70 -19.37
N VAL A 35 -1.81 -1.56 -19.55
CA VAL A 35 -3.23 -1.39 -19.16
C VAL A 35 -4.12 -2.19 -20.11
N GLU A 36 -3.88 -2.13 -21.42
CA GLU A 36 -4.65 -2.87 -22.42
C GLU A 36 -4.51 -4.37 -22.23
N ALA A 37 -3.29 -4.87 -21.98
CA ALA A 37 -3.04 -6.28 -21.70
C ALA A 37 -3.78 -6.80 -20.46
N LYS A 38 -3.98 -5.96 -19.44
CA LYS A 38 -4.58 -6.38 -18.16
C LYS A 38 -6.08 -6.10 -18.04
N PHE A 39 -6.56 -5.01 -18.62
CA PHE A 39 -7.93 -4.53 -18.47
C PHE A 39 -8.69 -4.45 -19.80
N ASN A 40 -8.05 -4.85 -20.91
CA ASN A 40 -8.62 -4.77 -22.26
C ASN A 40 -9.13 -3.36 -22.61
N THR A 41 -8.42 -2.34 -22.10
CA THR A 41 -8.74 -0.92 -22.25
C THR A 41 -7.46 -0.10 -22.25
N ASN A 42 -7.45 1.02 -22.96
CA ASN A 42 -6.34 1.98 -22.98
C ASN A 42 -6.74 3.31 -22.30
N LYS A 43 -7.76 3.26 -21.45
CA LYS A 43 -8.28 4.42 -20.75
C LYS A 43 -7.39 4.77 -19.56
N LEU A 44 -7.16 6.06 -19.39
CA LEU A 44 -6.51 6.66 -18.23
C LEU A 44 -7.52 7.61 -17.56
N PRO A 45 -7.38 7.92 -16.26
CA PRO A 45 -6.31 7.53 -15.33
C PRO A 45 -6.41 6.08 -14.84
N MET A 46 -5.27 5.51 -14.47
CA MET A 46 -5.14 4.18 -13.89
C MET A 46 -4.31 4.26 -12.60
N ILE A 47 -4.64 3.41 -11.62
CA ILE A 47 -4.00 3.37 -10.31
C ILE A 47 -3.25 2.06 -10.15
N ALA A 48 -2.02 2.14 -9.64
CA ALA A 48 -1.22 0.99 -9.26
C ALA A 48 -0.77 1.11 -7.80
N VAL A 49 -0.78 0.01 -7.07
CA VAL A 49 -0.31 -0.09 -5.68
C VAL A 49 0.84 -1.10 -5.65
N ALA A 50 2.00 -0.70 -5.12
CA ALA A 50 3.21 -1.52 -5.05
C ALA A 50 3.56 -2.27 -6.36
N GLY A 51 3.45 -1.56 -7.49
CA GLY A 51 3.73 -2.12 -8.82
C GLY A 51 2.61 -2.96 -9.43
N SER A 52 1.54 -3.24 -8.68
CA SER A 52 0.36 -3.95 -9.18
C SER A 52 -0.70 -2.97 -9.68
N LEU A 53 -0.97 -3.00 -10.98
CA LEU A 53 -2.04 -2.20 -11.59
C LEU A 53 -3.41 -2.68 -11.09
N ILE A 54 -4.15 -1.79 -10.42
CA ILE A 54 -5.42 -2.08 -9.73
C ILE A 54 -6.63 -1.78 -10.62
N GLY A 55 -6.54 -0.74 -11.44
CA GLY A 55 -7.59 -0.35 -12.38
C GLY A 55 -7.83 1.16 -12.44
N GLY A 56 -8.98 1.55 -12.99
CA GLY A 56 -9.39 2.95 -13.09
C GLY A 56 -10.11 3.46 -11.84
N TYR A 57 -10.83 4.57 -12.01
CA TYR A 57 -11.61 5.19 -10.93
C TYR A 57 -12.68 4.27 -10.33
N PHE A 58 -13.39 3.50 -11.17
CA PHE A 58 -14.51 2.65 -10.71
C PHE A 58 -14.00 1.54 -9.80
N GLU A 59 -12.97 0.82 -10.22
CA GLU A 59 -12.33 -0.26 -9.46
C GLU A 59 -11.71 0.27 -8.16
N LEU A 60 -11.09 1.46 -8.22
CA LEU A 60 -10.59 2.13 -7.01
C LEU A 60 -11.72 2.45 -6.03
N LYS A 61 -12.84 2.98 -6.52
CA LYS A 61 -14.00 3.30 -5.70
C LYS A 61 -14.64 2.06 -5.08
N GLU A 62 -14.76 0.97 -5.84
CA GLU A 62 -15.25 -0.30 -5.33
C GLU A 62 -14.34 -0.85 -4.22
N LYS A 63 -13.02 -0.85 -4.44
CA LYS A 63 -12.05 -1.29 -3.43
C LYS A 63 -12.00 -0.40 -2.19
N LYS A 64 -12.24 0.91 -2.34
CA LYS A 64 -12.40 1.81 -1.20
C LYS A 64 -13.65 1.42 -0.39
N ASN A 65 -14.79 1.25 -1.06
CA ASN A 65 -16.06 0.93 -0.40
C ASN A 65 -16.06 -0.44 0.28
N SER A 66 -15.30 -1.42 -0.25
CA SER A 66 -15.15 -2.73 0.37
C SER A 66 -14.09 -2.78 1.47
N GLY A 67 -13.30 -1.71 1.67
CA GLY A 67 -12.12 -1.71 2.55
C GLY A 67 -10.91 -2.46 1.98
N GLU A 68 -11.05 -3.10 0.81
CA GLU A 68 -9.97 -3.87 0.20
C GLU A 68 -8.77 -3.00 -0.20
N LEU A 69 -8.99 -1.74 -0.57
CA LEU A 69 -7.92 -0.80 -0.92
C LEU A 69 -6.92 -0.64 0.22
N ILE A 70 -7.42 -0.54 1.44
CA ILE A 70 -6.62 -0.38 2.65
C ILE A 70 -5.85 -1.66 2.97
N ASN A 71 -6.52 -2.82 2.91
CA ASN A 71 -5.86 -4.12 3.05
C ASN A 71 -4.73 -4.30 2.02
N LEU A 72 -4.94 -3.82 0.79
CA LEU A 72 -3.93 -3.84 -0.27
C LEU A 72 -2.72 -2.99 0.08
N LEU A 73 -2.93 -1.79 0.66
CA LEU A 73 -1.86 -0.91 1.11
C LEU A 73 -1.06 -1.56 2.25
N ILE A 74 -1.73 -2.09 3.27
CA ILE A 74 -1.11 -2.78 4.42
C ILE A 74 -0.32 -4.01 3.95
N SER A 75 -0.94 -4.88 3.15
CA SER A 75 -0.29 -6.08 2.63
C SER A 75 0.92 -5.76 1.74
N SER A 76 0.96 -4.56 1.17
CA SER A 76 2.06 -4.10 0.34
C SER A 76 3.14 -3.34 1.13
N GLY A 77 2.96 -3.17 2.46
CA GLY A 77 3.83 -2.37 3.31
C GLY A 77 3.80 -0.88 2.98
N VAL A 78 2.73 -0.39 2.35
CA VAL A 78 2.57 1.04 2.06
C VAL A 78 1.95 1.69 3.30
N PRO A 79 2.65 2.64 3.94
CA PRO A 79 2.11 3.33 5.10
C PRO A 79 0.83 4.07 4.71
N ASN A 80 -0.17 4.03 5.57
CA ASN A 80 -1.45 4.69 5.35
C ASN A 80 -1.94 5.32 6.68
N ASN A 81 -3.03 6.07 6.64
CA ASN A 81 -3.61 6.75 7.81
C ASN A 81 -4.51 5.85 8.66
N GLU A 82 -4.62 4.55 8.38
CA GLU A 82 -5.14 3.67 9.41
C GLU A 82 -4.19 3.78 10.58
N LYS A 83 -4.73 4.24 11.72
CA LYS A 83 -4.04 4.12 12.98
C LYS A 83 -3.65 2.67 13.09
N GLU A 84 -2.39 2.39 12.85
CA GLU A 84 -1.77 1.17 13.33
C GLU A 84 -1.89 1.28 14.86
N ASP A 85 -3.01 0.79 15.39
CA ASP A 85 -3.05 0.10 16.66
C ASP A 85 -2.11 -1.11 16.49
N PHE A 86 -0.80 -0.82 16.38
CA PHE A 86 0.20 -1.74 16.81
C PHE A 86 -0.26 -2.12 18.21
N PRO A 87 -0.54 -3.41 18.52
CA PRO A 87 -0.56 -3.78 19.91
C PRO A 87 0.79 -3.30 20.42
N SER A 88 0.74 -2.32 21.32
CA SER A 88 1.85 -2.02 22.21
C SER A 88 1.98 -3.27 23.06
N SER A 89 2.52 -4.35 22.51
CA SER A 89 3.09 -5.40 23.31
C SER A 89 4.26 -4.71 23.99
N PRO A 90 4.21 -4.48 25.31
CA PRO A 90 5.45 -4.19 26.01
C PRO A 90 6.36 -5.36 25.68
N VAL A 91 7.54 -5.06 25.15
CA VAL A 91 8.64 -6.01 25.23
C VAL A 91 8.87 -6.12 26.74
N GLU A 92 8.27 -7.12 27.38
CA GLU A 92 8.69 -7.53 28.71
C GLU A 92 10.16 -7.95 28.52
N GLU A 93 11.08 -7.11 29.00
CA GLU A 93 12.43 -7.56 29.31
C GLU A 93 12.25 -8.75 30.26
N GLU A 94 12.37 -9.96 29.71
CA GLU A 94 12.53 -11.14 30.54
C GLU A 94 13.78 -10.90 31.37
N ASP A 95 13.54 -10.59 32.64
CA ASP A 95 14.46 -10.70 33.75
C ASP A 95 15.42 -11.86 33.48
N TYR A 96 16.68 -11.52 33.18
CA TYR A 96 17.76 -12.50 33.19
C TYR A 96 17.78 -13.11 34.58
N MET A 97 17.21 -14.32 34.67
CA MET A 97 17.24 -15.12 35.88
C MET A 97 18.68 -15.18 36.38
N ASP A 98 18.83 -14.74 37.62
CA ASP A 98 19.87 -15.08 38.57
C ASP A 98 20.41 -16.50 38.30
N MET A 99 21.51 -16.57 37.54
CA MET A 99 22.26 -17.81 37.36
C MET A 99 23.04 -18.03 38.64
N GLY A 100 22.34 -18.70 39.55
CA GLY A 100 22.81 -19.13 40.85
C GLY A 100 24.24 -19.69 40.78
N ASN A 101 25.03 -19.12 41.69
CA ASN A 101 26.17 -19.71 42.36
C ASN A 101 26.22 -21.25 42.23
N LEU A 102 27.05 -21.77 41.32
CA LEU A 102 27.28 -23.21 41.19
C LEU A 102 28.75 -23.51 40.88
N PHE A 103 29.65 -23.06 41.75
CA PHE A 103 30.98 -23.66 41.89
C PHE A 103 31.32 -23.76 43.38
N GLY A 104 30.89 -24.87 43.96
CA GLY A 104 31.61 -25.56 45.02
C GLY A 104 32.42 -26.72 44.40
N ASP A 105 33.39 -27.21 45.18
CA ASP A 105 34.52 -28.11 44.87
C ASP A 105 35.72 -27.40 44.22
N ASP A 106 36.92 -27.33 44.83
CA ASP A 106 37.62 -28.26 45.76
C ASP A 106 38.51 -27.46 46.75
#